data_AF-A0A397FUM0-F1
#
_entry.id   AF-A0A397FUM0-F1
#
_cell.length_a   1.000
_cell.length_b   1.000
_cell.length_c   1.000
_cell.angle_alpha   90.00
_cell.angle_beta   90.00
_cell.angle_gamma   90.00
#
_symmetry.space_group_name_H-M   'P 1'
#
loop_
_entity.id
_entity.type
_entity.pdbx_description
1 polymer ?
#
loop_
_entity_poly.entity_id
_entity_poly.type
_entity_poly.pdbx_seq_one_letter_code
_entity_poly.pdbx_strand_id
1 'polypeptide(L)'
;MGASTNYRDINIHNHLLNLACGQCGQKFTGQDISEDNFSLWWDTSNDIEFKPLTNGWHWLGVWVRDITHKLITSERYGAYDCPDIEHCQRCFEKFLTEDLTLIKDGHYCSKCVKEVSHV
;
A
#
# COMPACT_ATOMS: atom_id res chain seq x y z
N MET A 1 -9.06 6.69 -19.94
CA MET A 1 -8.00 5.87 -20.56
C MET A 1 -7.42 5.02 -19.44
N GLY A 2 -7.73 3.72 -19.43
CA GLY A 2 -7.41 2.82 -18.32
C GLY A 2 -5.94 2.42 -18.37
N ALA A 3 -5.19 2.78 -17.33
CA ALA A 3 -3.87 2.23 -17.11
C ALA A 3 -4.03 0.81 -16.54
N SER A 4 -3.94 -0.19 -17.42
CA SER A 4 -3.65 -1.56 -16.99
C SER A 4 -2.23 -1.56 -16.43
N THR A 5 -2.10 -1.57 -15.11
CA THR A 5 -0.81 -1.75 -14.44
C THR A 5 -0.48 -3.23 -14.38
N ASN A 6 -0.01 -3.78 -15.50
CA ASN A 6 0.78 -5.01 -15.48
C ASN A 6 2.19 -4.67 -14.96
N TYR A 7 2.31 -4.42 -13.66
CA TYR A 7 3.60 -4.33 -12.98
C TYR A 7 4.07 -5.77 -12.74
N ARG A 8 4.96 -6.27 -13.58
CA ARG A 8 5.68 -7.53 -13.32
C ARG A 8 7.02 -7.18 -12.71
N ASP A 9 7.14 -7.41 -11.41
CA ASP A 9 8.36 -7.20 -10.65
C ASP A 9 9.42 -8.26 -11.00
N ILE A 10 10.67 -7.82 -11.07
CA ILE A 10 11.86 -8.67 -11.11
C ILE A 10 12.45 -8.61 -9.69
N ASN A 11 12.24 -9.68 -8.91
CA ASN A 11 12.82 -9.98 -7.58
C ASN A 11 12.14 -9.52 -6.27
N ILE A 12 11.06 -8.72 -6.25
CA ILE A 12 10.48 -8.35 -4.94
C ILE A 12 9.92 -9.56 -4.16
N HIS A 13 9.42 -10.58 -4.85
CA HIS A 13 8.79 -11.76 -4.25
C HIS A 13 9.68 -12.50 -3.23
N ASN A 14 10.97 -12.70 -3.54
CA ASN A 14 11.89 -13.35 -2.60
C ASN A 14 12.27 -12.44 -1.43
N HIS A 15 12.29 -11.12 -1.66
CA HIS A 15 12.54 -10.15 -0.59
C HIS A 15 11.35 -10.04 0.36
N LEU A 16 10.11 -10.11 -0.14
CA LEU A 16 8.88 -10.04 0.66
C LEU A 16 8.82 -11.11 1.75
N LEU A 17 9.24 -12.35 1.47
CA LEU A 17 9.28 -13.45 2.47
C LEU A 17 10.12 -13.12 3.72
N ASN A 18 11.07 -12.20 3.61
CA ASN A 18 11.94 -11.80 4.71
C ASN A 18 11.42 -10.56 5.45
N LEU A 19 10.33 -9.95 4.98
CA LEU A 19 9.73 -8.77 5.57
C LEU A 19 8.54 -9.13 6.44
N ALA A 20 8.26 -8.27 7.40
CA ALA A 20 7.01 -8.26 8.15
C ALA A 20 6.09 -7.20 7.55
N CYS A 21 4.80 -7.51 7.51
CA CYS A 21 3.75 -6.56 7.23
C CYS A 21 3.89 -5.37 8.20
N GLY A 22 4.04 -4.15 7.69
CA GLY A 22 4.17 -2.95 8.52
C GLY A 22 2.94 -2.64 9.36
N GLN A 23 1.82 -3.32 9.09
CA GLN A 23 0.55 -3.11 9.77
C GLN A 23 0.26 -4.15 10.85
N CYS A 24 0.24 -5.44 10.49
CA CYS A 24 -0.07 -6.51 11.46
C CYS A 24 1.19 -7.15 12.06
N GLY A 25 2.39 -6.81 11.58
CA GLY A 25 3.67 -7.37 12.03
C GLY A 25 3.91 -8.83 11.63
N GLN A 26 2.95 -9.47 10.96
CA GLN A 26 3.08 -10.85 10.49
C GLN A 26 3.95 -10.93 9.24
N LYS A 27 4.68 -12.04 9.07
CA LYS A 27 5.49 -12.27 7.88
C LYS A 27 4.62 -12.55 6.67
N PHE A 28 5.09 -12.12 5.50
CA PHE A 28 4.52 -12.54 4.22
C PHE A 28 4.80 -14.02 3.97
N THR A 29 3.84 -14.69 3.39
CA THR A 29 3.91 -16.11 3.02
C THR A 29 4.09 -16.29 1.53
N GLY A 30 4.44 -17.52 1.13
CA GLY A 30 4.47 -17.88 -0.29
C GLY A 30 3.11 -17.70 -0.98
N GLN A 31 2.01 -17.83 -0.24
CA GLN A 31 0.67 -17.59 -0.77
C GLN A 31 0.47 -16.12 -1.09
N ASP A 32 0.84 -15.22 -0.17
CA ASP A 32 0.69 -13.77 -0.37
C ASP A 32 1.41 -13.28 -1.62
N ILE A 33 2.56 -13.89 -1.90
CA ILE A 33 3.37 -13.66 -3.08
C ILE A 33 2.73 -14.25 -4.34
N SER A 34 2.22 -15.48 -4.27
CA SER A 34 1.65 -16.15 -5.44
C SER A 34 0.32 -15.55 -5.91
N GLU A 35 -0.40 -14.90 -5.00
CA GLU A 35 -1.72 -14.31 -5.23
C GLU A 35 -1.69 -12.76 -5.26
N ASP A 36 -0.50 -12.15 -5.17
CA ASP A 36 -0.32 -10.69 -5.08
C ASP A 36 -1.14 -10.02 -3.94
N ASN A 37 -1.28 -10.72 -2.80
CA ASN A 37 -2.01 -10.27 -1.60
C ASN A 37 -1.20 -9.31 -0.72
N PHE A 38 -0.44 -8.40 -1.34
CA PHE A 38 0.32 -7.36 -0.65
C PHE A 38 0.15 -6.02 -1.35
N SER A 39 0.28 -4.94 -0.58
CA SER A 39 0.25 -3.55 -1.04
C SER A 39 1.58 -2.89 -0.74
N LEU A 40 2.13 -2.20 -1.74
CA LEU A 40 3.35 -1.40 -1.62
C LEU A 40 2.96 0.06 -1.45
N TRP A 41 3.50 0.69 -0.43
CA TRP A 41 3.31 2.11 -0.16
C TRP A 41 4.64 2.82 -0.38
N TRP A 42 4.70 3.66 -1.40
CA TRP A 42 5.86 4.50 -1.70
C TRP A 42 5.47 5.97 -1.57
N ASP A 43 6.45 6.80 -1.22
CA ASP A 43 6.29 8.24 -1.17
C ASP A 43 7.05 8.89 -2.33
N THR A 44 6.41 9.84 -2.99
CA THR A 44 7.02 10.65 -4.07
C THR A 44 7.69 11.92 -3.55
N SER A 45 7.62 12.17 -2.24
CA SER A 45 8.33 13.26 -1.57
C SER A 45 9.86 13.08 -1.57
N ASN A 46 10.34 11.84 -1.82
CA ASN A 46 11.74 11.51 -2.02
C ASN A 46 12.11 11.41 -3.51
N ASP A 47 13.40 11.25 -3.80
CA ASP A 47 13.92 11.08 -5.15
C ASP A 47 13.35 9.82 -5.82
N ILE A 48 12.73 10.01 -6.99
CA ILE A 48 12.38 8.95 -7.92
C ILE A 48 13.54 8.82 -8.90
N GLU A 49 14.06 7.60 -9.07
CA GLU A 49 15.12 7.39 -10.05
C GLU A 49 14.53 6.82 -11.34
N PHE A 50 14.81 7.48 -12.47
CA PHE A 50 14.34 7.05 -13.78
C PHE A 50 15.53 6.82 -14.70
N LYS A 51 15.65 5.61 -15.26
CA LYS A 51 16.76 5.24 -16.14
C LYS A 51 16.27 4.48 -17.37
N PRO A 52 16.76 4.82 -18.58
CA PRO A 52 16.51 3.99 -19.74
C PRO A 52 17.26 2.65 -19.60
N LEU A 53 16.61 1.54 -19.96
CA LEU A 53 17.27 0.22 -20.01
C LEU A 53 17.74 -0.06 -21.44
N THR A 54 16.81 -0.33 -22.37
CA THR A 54 17.00 -0.49 -23.83
C THR A 54 15.64 -0.39 -24.55
N ASN A 55 15.60 -0.17 -25.87
CA ASN A 55 14.41 -0.29 -26.74
C ASN A 55 13.04 0.05 -26.10
N GLY A 56 12.84 1.31 -25.68
CA GLY A 56 11.56 1.79 -25.14
C GLY A 56 11.24 1.34 -23.70
N TRP A 57 12.08 0.49 -23.11
CA TRP A 57 11.97 0.09 -21.70
C TRP A 57 12.67 1.08 -20.80
N HIS A 58 11.97 1.46 -19.74
CA HIS A 58 12.47 2.33 -18.70
C HIS A 58 12.37 1.62 -17.36
N TRP A 59 13.37 1.85 -16.54
CA TRP A 59 13.38 1.45 -15.15
C TRP A 59 12.95 2.63 -14.29
N LEU A 60 12.12 2.32 -13.29
CA LEU A 60 11.66 3.24 -12.27
C LEU A 60 12.08 2.69 -10.91
N GLY A 61 12.94 3.42 -10.20
CA GLY A 61 13.27 3.20 -8.81
C GLY A 61 12.42 4.09 -7.92
N VAL A 62 11.74 3.49 -6.95
CA VAL A 62 10.99 4.20 -5.91
C VAL A 62 11.46 3.79 -4.53
N TRP A 63 11.43 4.72 -3.58
CA TRP A 63 11.61 4.41 -2.17
C TRP A 63 10.30 3.89 -1.60
N VAL A 64 10.28 2.61 -1.26
CA VAL A 64 9.14 1.98 -0.58
C VAL A 64 9.21 2.35 0.90
N ARG A 65 8.15 3.00 1.39
CA ARG A 65 8.00 3.40 2.79
C ARG A 65 7.50 2.24 3.63
N ASP A 66 6.57 1.46 3.07
CA ASP A 66 5.93 0.37 3.80
C ASP A 66 5.34 -0.68 2.87
N ILE A 67 5.14 -1.90 3.39
CA ILE A 67 4.51 -3.01 2.69
C ILE A 67 3.51 -3.67 3.63
N THR A 68 2.26 -3.83 3.19
CA THR A 68 1.16 -4.38 4.01
C THR A 68 0.50 -5.57 3.32
N HIS A 69 -0.19 -6.43 4.09
CA HIS A 69 -1.07 -7.44 3.50
C HIS A 69 -2.27 -6.72 2.87
N LYS A 70 -2.77 -7.24 1.75
CA LYS A 70 -4.11 -6.88 1.27
C LYS A 70 -5.13 -7.67 2.07
N LEU A 71 -6.27 -7.07 2.34
CA LEU A 71 -7.40 -7.79 2.92
C LEU A 71 -7.84 -8.90 1.95
N ILE A 72 -7.64 -10.17 2.35
CA ILE A 72 -8.12 -11.32 1.59
C ILE A 72 -9.55 -11.60 2.06
N THR A 73 -10.55 -11.15 1.31
CA THR A 73 -11.97 -11.40 1.62
C THR A 73 -12.45 -12.79 1.24
N SER A 74 -11.54 -13.72 0.91
CA SER A 74 -11.92 -15.06 0.44
C SER A 74 -12.17 -15.99 1.63
N GLU A 75 -13.40 -16.48 1.75
CA GLU A 75 -13.85 -17.42 2.80
C GLU A 75 -13.11 -18.76 2.82
N ARG A 76 -12.21 -19.03 1.85
CA ARG A 76 -11.51 -20.31 1.70
C ARG A 76 -10.26 -20.46 2.55
N TYR A 77 -9.68 -19.36 3.01
CA TYR A 77 -8.37 -19.39 3.66
C TYR A 77 -8.43 -18.50 4.90
N GLY A 78 -7.84 -18.98 6.00
CA GLY A 78 -7.89 -18.32 7.30
C GLY A 78 -7.61 -16.85 7.13
N ALA A 79 -8.61 -16.01 7.41
CA ALA A 79 -8.51 -14.57 7.26
C ALA A 79 -7.29 -14.12 8.04
N TYR A 80 -6.31 -13.53 7.36
CA TYR A 80 -5.37 -12.68 8.06
C TYR A 80 -6.20 -11.54 8.60
N ASP A 81 -6.29 -11.45 9.92
CA ASP A 81 -6.90 -10.32 10.63
C ASP A 81 -5.93 -9.12 10.55
N CYS A 82 -5.58 -8.75 9.32
CA CYS A 82 -4.89 -7.53 9.03
C CYS A 82 -5.99 -6.48 8.97
N PRO A 83 -6.01 -5.49 9.89
CA PRO A 83 -7.08 -4.52 9.90
C PRO A 83 -7.22 -3.82 8.54
N ASP A 84 -8.36 -3.24 8.23
CA ASP A 84 -8.39 -2.29 7.12
C ASP A 84 -7.72 -1.00 7.59
N ILE A 85 -6.71 -0.51 6.86
CA ILE A 85 -6.13 0.81 7.08
C ILE A 85 -6.24 1.67 5.83
N GLU A 86 -6.43 2.95 6.06
CA GLU A 86 -6.46 3.97 5.03
C GLU A 86 -5.58 5.15 5.44
N HIS A 87 -5.21 5.97 4.46
CA HIS A 87 -4.45 7.20 4.73
C HIS A 87 -5.39 8.35 5.02
N CYS A 88 -5.05 9.14 6.05
CA CYS A 88 -5.67 10.44 6.18
C CYS A 88 -5.24 11.32 5.01
N GLN A 89 -6.20 11.82 4.23
CA GLN A 89 -5.97 12.66 3.05
C GLN A 89 -5.27 14.00 3.33
N ARG A 90 -5.11 14.36 4.61
CA ARG A 90 -4.46 15.61 5.04
C ARG A 90 -3.06 15.40 5.60
N CYS A 91 -2.90 14.53 6.60
CA CYS A 91 -1.60 14.30 7.24
C CYS A 91 -0.82 13.10 6.67
N PHE A 92 -1.44 12.30 5.79
CA PHE A 92 -0.87 11.09 5.20
C PHE A 92 -0.44 10.00 6.18
N GLU A 93 -0.70 10.17 7.48
CA GLU A 93 -0.55 9.12 8.48
C GLU A 93 -1.59 8.01 8.26
N LYS A 94 -1.23 6.80 8.68
CA LYS A 94 -2.03 5.59 8.56
C LYS A 94 -2.94 5.44 9.77
N PHE A 95 -4.20 5.11 9.54
CA PHE A 95 -5.20 4.85 10.57
C PHE A 95 -6.02 3.63 10.19
N LEU A 96 -6.61 2.97 11.19
CA LEU A 96 -7.65 1.98 10.90
C LEU A 96 -8.77 2.67 10.12
N THR A 97 -9.32 2.00 9.12
CA THR A 97 -10.41 2.54 8.31
C THR A 97 -11.61 2.88 9.19
N GLU A 98 -11.85 2.12 10.26
CA GLU A 98 -12.86 2.41 11.28
C GLU A 98 -12.57 3.68 12.12
N ASP A 99 -11.30 4.09 12.24
CA ASP A 99 -10.89 5.31 12.94
C ASP A 99 -10.95 6.57 12.05
N LEU A 100 -11.18 6.39 10.75
CA LEU A 100 -11.24 7.47 9.78
C LEU A 100 -12.68 7.92 9.55
N THR A 101 -12.85 9.24 9.47
CA THR A 101 -14.13 9.85 9.10
C THR A 101 -14.13 10.17 7.61
N LEU A 102 -15.13 9.66 6.90
CA LEU A 102 -15.39 10.03 5.51
C LEU A 102 -16.03 11.43 5.44
N ILE A 103 -15.36 12.37 4.79
CA ILE A 103 -15.88 13.71 4.50
C ILE A 103 -15.83 13.92 2.99
N LYS A 104 -17.01 14.04 2.36
CA LYS A 104 -17.17 14.02 0.89
C LYS A 104 -16.53 12.74 0.31
N ASP A 105 -15.47 12.90 -0.49
CA ASP A 105 -14.76 11.81 -1.17
C ASP A 105 -13.38 11.49 -0.54
N GLY A 106 -13.15 11.88 0.73
CA GLY A 106 -11.86 11.68 1.39
C GLY A 106 -11.97 11.17 2.84
N HIS A 107 -11.02 10.32 3.24
CA HIS A 107 -10.87 9.81 4.60
C HIS A 107 -9.95 10.71 5.45
N TYR A 108 -10.40 11.10 6.64
CA TYR A 108 -9.67 12.00 7.53
C TYR A 108 -9.58 11.45 8.96
N CYS A 109 -8.42 11.59 9.59
CA CYS A 109 -8.25 11.20 10.99
C CYS A 109 -8.91 12.21 11.93
N SER A 110 -9.26 11.77 13.14
CA SER A 110 -9.97 12.59 14.12
C SER A 110 -9.34 13.96 14.41
N LYS A 111 -8.00 14.07 14.33
CA LYS A 111 -7.28 15.34 14.44
C LYS A 111 -7.53 16.24 13.23
N CYS A 112 -7.36 15.69 12.03
CA CYS A 112 -7.51 16.42 10.78
C CYS A 112 -8.96 16.80 10.48
N VAL A 113 -9.93 15.97 10.89
CA VAL A 113 -11.38 16.22 10.72
C VAL A 113 -11.75 17.61 11.22
N LYS A 114 -11.29 18.00 12.42
CA LYS A 114 -11.57 19.32 13.02
C LYS A 114 -11.09 20.48 12.18
N GLU A 115 -10.09 20.27 11.34
CA GLU A 115 -9.51 21.31 10.50
C GLU A 115 -10.13 21.37 9.09
N VAL A 116 -10.91 20.36 8.69
CA VAL A 116 -11.61 20.31 7.38
C VAL A 116 -13.11 20.55 7.50
N SER A 117 -13.73 20.30 8.66
CA SER A 117 -15.17 20.50 8.88
C SER A 117 -15.59 21.96 9.14
N HIS A 118 -14.63 22.89 9.18
CA HIS A 118 -14.89 24.35 9.27
C HIS A 118 -14.83 25.08 7.91
N VAL A 119 -14.87 24.34 6.79
CA VAL A 119 -14.91 24.88 5.43
C VAL A 119 -16.29 24.64 4.80
#